data_AF-A0A926SZY9-F1
#
_entry.id   AF-A0A926SZY9-F1
#
_cell.length_a   1.000
_cell.length_b   1.000
_cell.length_c   1.000
_cell.angle_alpha   90.00
_cell.angle_beta   90.00
_cell.angle_gamma   90.00
#
_symmetry.space_group_name_H-M   'P 1'
#
loop_
_entity.id
_entity.type
_entity.pdbx_description
1 polymer ?
#
loop_
_entity_poly.entity_id
_entity_poly.type
_entity_poly.pdbx_seq_one_letter_code
_entity_poly.pdbx_strand_id
1 'polypeptide(L)'
;MKVQSVIGDRPFWVGRSNNEQLAVVLDPALDKGSAENKVVVKSGQTLNLTGVLKPMPPADLAQKQWGLSATEAQQLQSQAVYLQADKITFKKS
;
A
#
# COMPACT_ATOMS: atom_id res chain seq x y z
N MET A 1 8.51 -0.38 -8.96
CA MET A 1 7.19 0.24 -9.21
C MET A 1 7.19 1.65 -8.66
N LYS A 2 6.53 2.59 -9.34
CA LYS A 2 6.42 3.98 -8.88
C LYS A 2 5.20 4.12 -7.96
N VAL A 3 5.37 4.79 -6.82
CA VAL A 3 4.28 5.14 -5.91
C VAL A 3 3.46 6.24 -6.57
N GLN A 4 2.16 5.98 -6.76
CA GLN A 4 1.21 6.94 -7.32
C GLN A 4 0.65 7.83 -6.20
N SER A 5 0.12 7.21 -5.15
CA SER A 5 -0.46 7.90 -3.99
C SER A 5 -0.39 7.04 -2.74
N VAL A 6 -0.43 7.68 -1.57
CA VAL A 6 -0.57 7.02 -0.27
C VAL A 6 -2.01 7.22 0.18
N ILE A 7 -2.67 6.14 0.63
CA ILE A 7 -4.08 6.15 1.03
C ILE A 7 -4.18 5.51 2.41
N GLY A 8 -4.28 6.34 3.44
CA GLY A 8 -4.14 5.92 4.84
C GLY A 8 -2.69 5.81 5.32
N ASP A 9 -2.51 5.12 6.44
CA ASP A 9 -1.22 5.05 7.16
C ASP A 9 -0.25 4.02 6.54
N ARG A 10 -0.80 2.90 6.04
CA ARG A 10 -0.06 1.75 5.51
C ARG A 10 -0.39 1.39 4.05
N PRO A 11 -1.61 1.61 3.53
CA PRO A 11 -1.92 1.35 2.13
C PRO A 11 -1.41 2.44 1.19
N PHE A 12 -0.99 2.05 0.01
CA PHE A 12 -0.60 2.96 -1.06
C PHE A 12 -0.76 2.31 -2.43
N TRP A 13 -0.85 3.15 -3.45
CA TRP A 13 -0.95 2.74 -4.84
C TRP A 13 0.42 2.74 -5.51
N VAL A 14 0.73 1.68 -6.24
CA VAL A 14 1.89 1.65 -7.14
C VAL A 14 1.46 1.29 -8.55
N GLY A 15 2.09 1.88 -9.55
CA GLY A 15 1.67 1.65 -10.92
C GLY A 15 2.40 2.51 -11.93
N ARG A 16 1.96 2.39 -13.19
CA ARG A 16 2.40 3.26 -14.30
C ARG A 16 1.50 4.49 -14.43
N SER A 17 0.20 4.32 -14.16
CA SER A 17 -0.85 5.33 -14.27
C SER A 17 -1.96 5.03 -13.25
N ASN A 18 -2.93 5.95 -13.08
CA ASN A 18 -4.09 5.74 -12.20
C ASN A 18 -4.99 4.57 -12.65
N ASN A 19 -4.93 4.20 -13.93
CA ASN A 19 -5.71 3.10 -14.52
C ASN A 19 -4.93 1.78 -14.53
N GLU A 20 -3.62 1.82 -14.30
CA GLU A 20 -2.73 0.66 -14.23
C GLU A 20 -1.95 0.71 -12.90
N GLN A 21 -2.67 0.49 -11.81
CA GLN A 21 -2.15 0.52 -10.45
C GLN A 21 -2.59 -0.70 -9.65
N LEU A 22 -1.78 -1.03 -8.65
CA LEU A 22 -1.99 -2.10 -7.69
C LEU A 22 -1.99 -1.50 -6.29
N ALA A 23 -2.94 -1.93 -5.48
CA ALA A 23 -2.97 -1.62 -4.06
C ALA A 23 -1.88 -2.42 -3.33
N VAL A 24 -1.09 -1.73 -2.52
CA VAL A 24 -0.05 -2.33 -1.68
C VAL A 24 -0.32 -1.95 -0.25
N VAL A 25 -0.20 -2.91 0.67
CA VAL A 25 -0.33 -2.68 2.11
C VAL A 25 0.94 -3.19 2.78
N LEU A 26 1.60 -2.33 3.57
CA LEU A 26 2.75 -2.76 4.36
C LEU A 26 2.30 -3.74 5.46
N ASP A 27 3.03 -4.85 5.58
CA ASP A 27 2.87 -5.73 6.72
C ASP A 27 3.12 -4.95 8.03
N PRO A 28 2.28 -5.12 9.07
CA PRO A 28 2.47 -4.42 10.33
C PRO A 28 3.88 -4.60 10.94
N ALA A 29 4.58 -5.70 10.64
CA ALA A 29 5.94 -5.90 11.10
C ALA A 29 6.95 -4.91 10.50
N LEU A 30 6.71 -4.42 9.27
CA LEU A 30 7.52 -3.38 8.62
C LEU A 30 7.24 -1.98 9.18
N ASP A 31 6.04 -1.77 9.69
CA ASP A 31 5.57 -0.48 10.19
C ASP A 31 5.95 -0.25 11.67
N LYS A 32 6.05 -1.33 12.45
CA LYS A 32 6.30 -1.32 13.91
C LYS A 32 7.77 -1.17 14.35
N GLY A 33 8.70 -0.87 13.44
CA GLY A 33 10.11 -0.67 13.81
C GLY A 33 10.32 0.58 14.68
N SER A 34 10.93 0.43 15.86
CA SER A 34 11.36 1.53 16.73
C SER A 34 12.15 2.57 15.93
N ALA A 35 11.67 3.82 15.93
CA ALA A 35 12.20 5.13 15.49
C ALA A 35 13.17 5.24 14.28
N GLU A 36 14.02 4.27 13.98
CA GLU A 36 15.06 4.27 12.94
C GLU A 36 14.66 3.49 11.67
N ASN A 37 13.58 2.70 11.70
CA ASN A 37 13.12 1.87 10.59
C ASN A 37 11.68 2.14 10.12
N LYS A 38 11.09 3.30 10.46
CA LYS A 38 9.77 3.67 9.92
C LYS A 38 9.87 3.84 8.41
N VAL A 39 9.24 2.92 7.68
CA VAL A 39 9.13 2.98 6.23
C VAL A 39 8.15 4.10 5.86
N VAL A 40 8.68 5.29 5.56
CA VAL A 40 7.86 6.40 5.06
C VAL A 40 7.77 6.33 3.54
N VAL A 41 6.66 5.78 3.05
CA VAL A 41 6.33 5.78 1.62
C VAL A 41 5.80 7.15 1.22
N LYS A 42 6.28 7.70 0.11
CA LYS A 42 5.83 8.97 -0.47
C LYS A 42 5.54 8.81 -1.95
N SER A 43 4.54 9.54 -2.44
CA SER A 43 4.23 9.62 -3.86
C SER A 43 5.45 10.01 -4.69
N GLY A 44 5.58 9.41 -5.87
CA GLY A 44 6.69 9.62 -6.78
C GLY A 44 7.93 8.76 -6.53
N GLN A 45 8.06 8.11 -5.37
CA GLN A 45 9.17 7.20 -5.09
C GLN A 45 9.13 5.96 -5.99
N THR A 46 10.31 5.41 -6.31
CA THR A 46 10.42 4.13 -6.99
C THR A 46 10.89 3.05 -6.02
N LEU A 47 10.10 1.99 -5.91
CA LEU A 47 10.29 0.92 -4.92
C LEU A 47 10.43 -0.43 -5.60
N ASN A 48 11.23 -1.31 -5.02
CA ASN A 48 11.09 -2.75 -5.19
C ASN A 48 10.27 -3.30 -4.02
N LEU A 49 9.29 -4.14 -4.32
CA LEU A 49 8.35 -4.69 -3.36
C LEU A 49 8.40 -6.22 -3.45
N THR A 50 8.35 -6.89 -2.31
CA THR A 50 8.18 -8.35 -2.21
C THR A 50 7.08 -8.60 -1.19
N GLY A 51 6.22 -9.56 -1.51
CA GLY A 51 4.97 -9.75 -0.81
C GLY A 51 4.15 -10.90 -1.36
N VAL A 52 2.99 -11.07 -0.76
CA VAL A 52 1.98 -12.07 -1.15
C VAL A 52 0.75 -11.34 -1.68
N LEU A 53 0.23 -11.81 -2.82
CA LEU A 53 -1.06 -11.34 -3.34
C LEU A 53 -2.19 -11.93 -2.50
N LYS A 54 -3.09 -11.09 -2.05
CA LYS A 54 -4.25 -11.46 -1.23
C LYS A 54 -5.54 -10.90 -1.85
N PRO A 55 -6.68 -11.57 -1.65
CA PRO A 55 -7.97 -11.03 -2.07
C PRO A 55 -8.24 -9.70 -1.36
N MET A 56 -8.79 -8.73 -2.09
CA MET A 56 -9.18 -7.45 -1.51
C MET A 56 -10.28 -7.69 -0.46
N PRO A 57 -10.10 -7.26 0.80
CA PRO A 57 -11.17 -7.34 1.79
C PRO A 57 -12.35 -6.43 1.41
N PRO A 58 -13.55 -6.73 1.92
CA PRO A 58 -14.69 -5.81 1.83
C PRO A 58 -14.33 -4.42 2.36
N ALA A 59 -14.96 -3.38 1.80
CA ALA A 59 -14.62 -1.99 2.10
C ALA A 59 -14.67 -1.68 3.61
N ASP A 60 -15.69 -2.15 4.34
CA ASP A 60 -15.84 -1.92 5.78
C ASP A 60 -14.69 -2.54 6.59
N LEU A 61 -14.19 -3.70 6.16
CA LEU A 61 -13.07 -4.37 6.77
C LEU A 61 -11.76 -3.65 6.45
N ALA A 62 -11.58 -3.21 5.20
CA ALA A 62 -10.44 -2.40 4.78
C ALA A 62 -10.35 -1.08 5.58
N GLN A 63 -11.48 -0.40 5.79
CA GLN A 63 -11.54 0.80 6.63
C GLN A 63 -11.03 0.54 8.04
N LYS A 64 -11.56 -0.49 8.70
CA LYS A 64 -11.18 -0.83 10.08
C LYS A 64 -9.74 -1.29 10.19
N GLN A 65 -9.29 -2.15 9.27
CA GLN A 65 -7.95 -2.71 9.32
C GLN A 65 -6.87 -1.70 8.98
N TRP A 66 -7.14 -0.79 8.04
CA TRP A 66 -6.12 0.10 7.48
C TRP A 66 -6.32 1.58 7.80
N GLY A 67 -7.34 1.92 8.58
CA GLY A 67 -7.61 3.29 9.03
C GLY A 67 -8.07 4.21 7.90
N LEU A 68 -8.84 3.68 6.94
CA LEU A 68 -9.25 4.41 5.74
C LEU A 68 -10.59 5.14 5.93
N SER A 69 -10.74 6.26 5.22
CA SER A 69 -12.05 6.86 4.98
C SER A 69 -12.93 5.94 4.12
N ALA A 70 -14.25 6.18 4.14
CA ALA A 70 -15.20 5.42 3.33
C ALA A 70 -14.87 5.51 1.83
N THR A 71 -14.48 6.71 1.37
CA THR A 71 -14.11 6.95 -0.04
C THR A 71 -12.87 6.16 -0.44
N GLU A 72 -11.80 6.18 0.36
CA GLU A 72 -10.56 5.44 0.07
C GLU A 72 -10.80 3.93 0.05
N ALA A 73 -11.59 3.42 0.99
CA ALA A 73 -11.93 1.99 1.02
C ALA A 73 -12.79 1.56 -0.16
N GLN A 74 -13.69 2.42 -0.64
CA GLN A 74 -14.45 2.15 -1.86
C GLN A 74 -13.56 2.14 -3.11
N GLN A 75 -12.56 3.02 -3.20
CA GLN A 75 -11.63 3.03 -4.33
C GLN A 75 -10.88 1.70 -4.48
N LEU A 76 -10.54 1.07 -3.36
CA LEU A 76 -9.88 -0.24 -3.34
C LEU A 76 -10.74 -1.37 -3.89
N GLN A 77 -12.07 -1.26 -3.84
CA GLN A 77 -12.98 -2.29 -4.34
C GLN A 77 -12.95 -2.43 -5.87
N SER A 78 -12.31 -1.49 -6.58
CA SER A 78 -12.03 -1.64 -8.01
C SER A 78 -10.99 -2.73 -8.32
N GLN A 79 -10.29 -3.24 -7.30
CA GLN A 79 -9.26 -4.25 -7.42
C GLN A 79 -9.73 -5.57 -6.80
N ALA A 80 -9.52 -6.68 -7.49
CA ALA A 80 -9.80 -8.01 -6.95
C ALA A 80 -8.78 -8.45 -5.89
N VAL A 81 -7.55 -7.93 -5.98
CA VAL A 81 -6.43 -8.33 -5.12
C VAL A 81 -5.60 -7.12 -4.70
N TYR A 82 -4.85 -7.28 -3.61
CA TYR A 82 -3.82 -6.35 -3.18
C TYR A 82 -2.52 -7.12 -2.89
N LEU A 83 -1.39 -6.42 -2.89
CA LEU A 83 -0.11 -6.96 -2.44
C LEU A 83 0.09 -6.63 -0.96
N GLN A 84 0.19 -7.64 -0.11
CA GLN A 84 0.73 -7.45 1.24
C GLN A 84 2.25 -7.53 1.16
N ALA A 85 2.93 -6.40 1.32
CA ALA A 85 4.38 -6.32 1.22
C ALA A 85 5.05 -6.64 2.57
N ASP A 86 5.87 -7.68 2.61
CA ASP A 86 6.73 -8.04 3.74
C ASP A 86 8.16 -7.50 3.59
N LYS A 87 8.51 -7.00 2.40
CA LYS A 87 9.79 -6.32 2.15
C LYS A 87 9.65 -5.19 1.14
N ILE A 88 10.32 -4.08 1.45
CA ILE A 88 10.42 -2.89 0.60
C ILE A 88 11.87 -2.47 0.46
N THR A 89 12.26 -2.03 -0.74
CA THR A 89 13.58 -1.45 -0.97
C THR A 89 13.42 -0.21 -1.85
N PHE A 90 13.87 0.93 -1.33
CA PHE A 90 13.86 2.19 -2.06
C PHE A 90 14.97 2.18 -3.10
N LYS A 91 14.62 2.42 -4.37
CA LYS A 91 15.65 2.71 -5.36
C LYS A 91 16.15 4.12 -5.10
N LYS A 92 17.45 4.29 -4.92
CA LYS A 92 18.08 5.60 -4.99
C LYS A 92 17.85 6.15 -6.40
N SER A 93 17.29 7.35 -6.49
CA SER A 93 17.25 8.14 -7.72
C SER A 93 18.66 8.50 -8.17
#